data_AF-A0A6N7ZVD3-F1
#
_entry.id   AF-A0A6N7ZVD3-F1
#
_cell.length_a   1.000
_cell.length_b   1.000
_cell.length_c   1.000
_cell.angle_alpha   90.00
_cell.angle_beta   90.00
_cell.angle_gamma   90.00
#
_symmetry.space_group_name_H-M   'P 1'
#
loop_
_entity.id
_entity.type
_entity.pdbx_description
1 polymer ?
#
loop_
_entity_poly.entity_id
_entity_poly.type
_entity_poly.pdbx_seq_one_letter_code
_entity_poly.pdbx_strand_id
1 'polypeptide(L)'
;MAPIEIDTFESLTLGIIVYFVGYYASQRFRFLRNYSIPEPVSGGLLAALLVLAVVLVTGREIAFNLLARDVLLVYFFTTIGLNARMSDLIKGGPLLGIMLGLTLVCMVMQNGVGMLNALLWGLPAQSGVLLGTASLIGGHGTAIAWGPVLADQYGVAGAAELGIAAATLGLIVASLLGGPLASFLISRNKLVAGDDGGDAATGAETDLPTASDPITNRGFMRSILWIHVAILIGYSAYEALQAAGVLLPLFVPCLLAGIVLSNTLPRIFKDIPWPAQTAAMALISEFSLSVFLAMSLMSMQLWTLASSAGVLATTIVLQAVAASLFILLVLFPVMGRNYFAAVLSAGFAGFSLGATPTAIANMTAVTQKYGPSPLAFIILPLISAFFVDLANAFIIQWFVSL
;
A
#
# COMPACT_ATOMS: atom_id res chain seq x y z
N MET A 1 30.39 20.13 1.68
CA MET A 1 30.46 20.77 0.34
C MET A 1 29.05 21.12 -0.10
N ALA A 2 28.85 22.09 -1.00
CA ALA A 2 27.50 22.40 -1.49
C ALA A 2 26.87 21.16 -2.15
N PRO A 3 25.58 20.87 -1.87
CA PRO A 3 24.88 19.75 -2.48
C PRO A 3 24.80 19.93 -4.01
N ILE A 4 24.65 18.81 -4.72
CA ILE A 4 24.32 18.80 -6.14
C ILE A 4 22.80 18.88 -6.21
N GLU A 5 22.27 20.02 -6.62
CA GLU A 5 20.83 20.23 -6.76
C GLU A 5 20.36 19.76 -8.13
N ILE A 6 19.28 18.97 -8.15
CA ILE A 6 18.64 18.48 -9.35
C ILE A 6 17.22 19.03 -9.37
N ASP A 7 16.90 19.81 -10.40
CA ASP A 7 15.63 20.54 -10.45
C ASP A 7 14.45 19.59 -10.76
N THR A 8 13.22 20.10 -10.70
CA THR A 8 11.97 19.35 -10.78
C THR A 8 11.84 18.57 -12.09
N PHE A 9 12.16 19.21 -13.21
CA PHE A 9 12.06 18.56 -14.54
C PHE A 9 13.07 17.41 -14.67
N GLU A 10 14.30 17.63 -14.22
CA GLU A 10 15.36 16.62 -14.22
C GLU A 10 15.02 15.47 -13.27
N SER A 11 14.54 15.78 -12.07
CA SER A 11 14.11 14.80 -11.07
C SER A 11 12.97 13.94 -11.58
N LEU A 12 11.94 14.53 -12.21
CA LEU A 12 10.84 13.78 -12.83
C LEU A 12 11.36 12.86 -13.94
N THR A 13 12.24 13.39 -14.81
CA THR A 13 12.82 12.63 -15.93
C THR A 13 13.64 11.45 -15.41
N LEU A 14 14.47 11.67 -14.39
CA LEU A 14 15.22 10.62 -13.71
C LEU A 14 14.28 9.60 -13.07
N GLY A 15 13.19 10.03 -12.42
CA GLY A 15 12.18 9.12 -11.87
C GLY A 15 11.62 8.15 -12.91
N ILE A 16 11.33 8.63 -14.12
CA ILE A 16 10.86 7.78 -15.23
C ILE A 16 11.96 6.83 -15.72
N ILE A 17 13.19 7.32 -15.86
CA ILE A 17 14.34 6.48 -16.23
C ILE A 17 14.54 5.37 -15.19
N VAL A 18 14.51 5.72 -13.91
CA VAL A 18 14.65 4.81 -12.77
C VAL A 18 13.55 3.75 -12.79
N TYR A 19 12.30 4.13 -13.07
CA TYR A 19 11.23 3.16 -13.27
C TYR A 19 11.57 2.13 -14.37
N PHE A 20 12.02 2.58 -15.55
CA PHE A 20 12.38 1.65 -16.63
C PHE A 20 13.56 0.75 -16.26
N VAL A 21 14.58 1.29 -15.59
CA VAL A 21 15.70 0.48 -15.06
C VAL A 21 15.17 -0.61 -14.13
N GLY A 22 14.25 -0.26 -13.24
CA GLY A 22 13.56 -1.20 -12.36
C GLY A 22 12.76 -2.27 -13.12
N TYR A 23 11.99 -1.87 -14.13
CA TYR A 23 11.23 -2.78 -14.99
C TYR A 23 12.15 -3.81 -15.69
N TYR A 24 13.22 -3.36 -16.34
CA TYR A 24 14.17 -4.26 -16.98
C TYR A 24 14.91 -5.15 -15.98
N ALA A 25 15.25 -4.63 -14.80
CA ALA A 25 15.84 -5.41 -13.72
C ALA A 25 14.89 -6.53 -13.26
N SER A 26 13.62 -6.22 -13.01
CA SER A 26 12.61 -7.19 -12.57
C SER A 26 12.37 -8.31 -13.60
N GLN A 27 12.51 -8.01 -14.89
CA GLN A 27 12.45 -9.04 -15.93
C GLN A 27 13.70 -9.92 -15.98
N ARG A 28 14.87 -9.33 -15.74
CA ARG A 28 16.17 -10.03 -15.84
C ARG A 28 16.46 -10.88 -14.61
N PHE A 29 16.16 -10.39 -13.41
CA PHE A 29 16.51 -11.02 -12.14
C PHE A 29 15.33 -11.80 -11.55
N ARG A 30 15.48 -13.13 -11.46
CA ARG A 30 14.47 -14.02 -10.87
C ARG A 30 14.12 -13.67 -9.42
N PHE A 31 15.09 -13.16 -8.65
CA PHE A 31 14.88 -12.75 -7.26
C PHE A 31 13.77 -11.69 -7.17
N LEU A 32 13.89 -10.59 -7.91
CA LEU A 32 12.91 -9.50 -7.88
C LEU A 32 11.50 -9.98 -8.24
N ARG A 33 11.39 -10.86 -9.24
CA ARG A 33 10.11 -11.45 -9.65
C ARG A 33 9.53 -12.42 -8.62
N ASN A 34 10.35 -13.27 -8.02
CA ASN A 34 9.90 -14.28 -7.06
C ASN A 34 9.40 -13.66 -5.75
N TYR A 35 9.94 -12.49 -5.37
CA TYR A 35 9.52 -11.74 -4.18
C TYR A 35 8.53 -10.61 -4.51
N SER A 36 8.01 -10.57 -5.75
CA SER A 36 7.05 -9.56 -6.23
C SER A 36 7.46 -8.12 -5.91
N ILE A 37 8.76 -7.82 -5.96
CA ILE A 37 9.29 -6.48 -5.66
C ILE A 37 8.86 -5.53 -6.78
N PRO A 38 8.16 -4.42 -6.48
CA PRO A 38 7.69 -3.48 -7.50
C PRO A 38 8.84 -2.93 -8.35
N GLU A 39 8.56 -2.67 -9.62
CA GLU A 39 9.50 -2.07 -10.57
C GLU A 39 10.04 -0.72 -10.07
N PRO A 40 9.21 0.23 -9.58
CA PRO A 40 9.70 1.48 -9.01
C PRO A 40 10.67 1.27 -7.84
N VAL A 41 10.43 0.22 -7.03
CA VAL A 41 11.25 -0.10 -5.86
C VAL A 41 12.62 -0.63 -6.26
N SER A 42 12.64 -1.56 -7.22
CA SER A 42 13.87 -2.14 -7.74
C SER A 42 14.76 -1.09 -8.39
N GLY A 43 14.19 -0.21 -9.21
CA GLY A 43 14.91 0.89 -9.85
C GLY A 43 15.38 1.94 -8.84
N GLY A 44 14.47 2.38 -7.99
CA GLY A 44 14.74 3.44 -7.01
C GLY A 44 15.84 3.06 -6.01
N LEU A 45 15.85 1.82 -5.52
CA LEU A 45 16.90 1.34 -4.61
C LEU A 45 18.26 1.27 -5.31
N LEU A 46 18.30 0.85 -6.58
CA LEU A 46 19.53 0.87 -7.37
C LEU A 46 20.05 2.30 -7.56
N ALA A 47 19.16 3.25 -7.86
CA ALA A 47 19.52 4.66 -7.95
C ALA A 47 20.03 5.21 -6.61
N ALA A 48 19.37 4.89 -5.49
CA ALA A 48 19.80 5.29 -4.16
C ALA A 48 21.19 4.74 -3.81
N LEU A 49 21.51 3.49 -4.20
CA LEU A 49 22.84 2.92 -4.03
C LEU A 49 23.91 3.65 -4.86
N LEU A 50 23.57 4.09 -6.07
CA LEU A 50 24.46 4.93 -6.89
C LEU A 50 24.68 6.31 -6.25
N VAL A 51 23.62 6.94 -5.76
CA VAL A 51 23.69 8.21 -5.01
C VAL A 51 24.58 8.05 -3.78
N LEU A 52 24.38 6.98 -3.00
CA LEU A 52 25.23 6.65 -1.85
C LEU A 52 26.70 6.50 -2.26
N ALA A 53 27.00 5.81 -3.37
CA ALA A 53 28.37 5.69 -3.87
C ALA A 53 28.98 7.05 -4.22
N VAL A 54 28.22 7.96 -4.86
CA VAL A 54 28.67 9.33 -5.14
C VAL A 54 28.96 10.09 -3.85
N VAL A 55 28.08 10.00 -2.85
CA VAL A 55 28.27 10.66 -1.55
C VAL A 55 29.53 10.13 -0.85
N LEU A 56 29.75 8.81 -0.84
CA LEU A 56 30.92 8.20 -0.21
C LEU A 56 32.24 8.57 -0.90
N VAL A 57 32.24 8.73 -2.22
CA VAL A 57 33.45 9.09 -3.00
C VAL A 57 33.73 10.59 -2.98
N THR A 58 32.69 11.43 -3.09
CA THR A 58 32.84 12.87 -3.29
C THR A 58 32.60 13.71 -2.05
N GLY A 59 31.92 13.16 -1.03
CA GLY A 59 31.44 13.89 0.13
C GLY A 59 30.37 14.95 -0.19
N ARG A 60 29.75 14.89 -1.38
CA ARG A 60 28.68 15.81 -1.81
C ARG A 60 27.34 15.10 -1.81
N GLU A 61 26.38 15.64 -1.06
CA GLU A 61 24.99 15.20 -1.08
C GLU A 61 24.32 15.57 -2.41
N ILE A 62 23.37 14.74 -2.85
CA ILE A 62 22.52 15.02 -4.01
C ILE A 62 21.13 15.37 -3.48
N ALA A 63 20.66 16.57 -3.79
CA ALA A 63 19.36 17.07 -3.38
C ALA A 63 18.43 17.13 -4.59
N PHE A 64 17.38 16.30 -4.57
CA PHE A 64 16.37 16.27 -5.63
C PHE A 64 15.20 17.18 -5.27
N ASN A 65 14.71 17.96 -6.24
CA ASN A 65 13.44 18.65 -6.07
C ASN A 65 12.28 17.65 -6.25
N LEU A 66 11.47 17.49 -5.19
CA LEU A 66 10.42 16.48 -5.10
C LEU A 66 9.00 17.02 -5.33
N LEU A 67 8.83 18.25 -5.82
CA LEU A 67 7.51 18.84 -6.06
C LEU A 67 6.64 17.94 -6.96
N ALA A 68 7.18 17.43 -8.06
CA ALA A 68 6.45 16.53 -8.96
C ALA A 68 6.05 15.22 -8.26
N ARG A 69 6.91 14.69 -7.37
CA ARG A 69 6.60 13.49 -6.57
C ARG A 69 5.41 13.75 -5.66
N ASP A 70 5.35 14.89 -4.99
CA ASP A 70 4.27 15.22 -4.06
C ASP A 70 2.91 15.36 -4.77
N VAL A 71 2.91 15.99 -5.96
CA VAL A 71 1.71 16.08 -6.81
C VAL A 71 1.23 14.69 -7.25
N LEU A 72 2.14 13.83 -7.72
CA LEU A 72 1.80 12.48 -8.17
C LEU A 72 1.30 11.59 -7.02
N LEU A 73 1.84 11.74 -5.81
CA LEU A 73 1.34 11.08 -4.61
C LEU A 73 -0.12 11.46 -4.34
N VAL A 74 -0.43 12.77 -4.36
CA VAL A 74 -1.80 13.25 -4.17
C VAL A 74 -2.72 12.75 -5.28
N TYR A 75 -2.25 12.73 -6.54
CA TYR A 75 -3.02 12.17 -7.65
C TYR A 75 -3.39 10.71 -7.40
N PHE A 76 -2.41 9.87 -7.05
CA PHE A 76 -2.62 8.44 -6.81
C PHE A 76 -3.68 8.17 -5.73
N PHE A 77 -3.56 8.81 -4.56
CA PHE A 77 -4.55 8.59 -3.50
C PHE A 77 -5.92 9.22 -3.82
N THR A 78 -5.95 10.29 -4.61
CA THR A 78 -7.21 10.85 -5.12
C THR A 78 -7.88 9.90 -6.10
N THR A 79 -7.13 9.23 -6.99
CA THR A 79 -7.68 8.22 -7.89
C THR A 79 -8.23 7.02 -7.14
N ILE A 80 -7.59 6.58 -6.04
CA ILE A 80 -8.14 5.56 -5.14
C ILE A 80 -9.51 6.02 -4.60
N GLY A 81 -9.59 7.23 -4.06
CA GLY A 81 -10.84 7.80 -3.55
C GLY A 81 -11.95 7.90 -4.61
N LEU A 82 -11.63 8.39 -5.81
CA LEU A 82 -12.58 8.48 -6.91
C LEU A 82 -13.05 7.11 -7.43
N ASN A 83 -12.24 6.06 -7.29
CA ASN A 83 -12.64 4.70 -7.67
C ASN A 83 -13.46 3.98 -6.58
N ALA A 84 -13.53 4.54 -5.38
CA ALA A 84 -14.22 3.94 -4.24
C ALA A 84 -15.74 3.96 -4.39
N ARG A 85 -16.38 2.80 -4.28
CA ARG A 85 -17.84 2.67 -4.27
C ARG A 85 -18.32 1.94 -3.03
N MET A 86 -19.10 2.63 -2.21
CA MET A 86 -19.72 2.05 -1.00
C MET A 86 -20.69 0.92 -1.34
N SER A 87 -21.25 0.90 -2.56
CA SER A 87 -22.05 -0.22 -3.05
C SER A 87 -21.28 -1.55 -3.04
N ASP A 88 -19.96 -1.50 -3.25
CA ASP A 88 -19.15 -2.71 -3.38
C ASP A 88 -18.96 -3.37 -2.00
N LEU A 89 -18.93 -2.55 -0.92
CA LEU A 89 -18.99 -3.05 0.47
C LEU A 89 -20.28 -3.82 0.76
N ILE A 90 -21.40 -3.24 0.35
CA ILE A 90 -22.73 -3.82 0.59
C ILE A 90 -22.88 -5.12 -0.21
N LYS A 91 -22.41 -5.15 -1.46
CA LYS A 91 -22.44 -6.34 -2.32
C LYS A 91 -21.55 -7.48 -1.79
N GLY A 92 -20.44 -7.17 -1.12
CA GLY A 92 -19.54 -8.20 -0.58
C GLY A 92 -20.11 -9.00 0.61
N GLY A 93 -21.25 -8.58 1.16
CA GLY A 93 -22.00 -9.36 2.14
C GLY A 93 -21.30 -9.52 3.51
N PRO A 94 -21.78 -10.45 4.35
CA PRO A 94 -21.30 -10.59 5.73
C PRO A 94 -19.82 -11.02 5.80
N LEU A 95 -19.34 -11.79 4.82
CA LEU A 95 -17.97 -12.28 4.78
C LEU A 95 -16.96 -11.15 4.56
N LEU A 96 -17.26 -10.19 3.68
CA LEU A 96 -16.45 -9.00 3.49
C LEU A 96 -16.39 -8.15 4.77
N GLY A 97 -17.53 -8.01 5.46
CA GLY A 97 -17.61 -7.30 6.74
C GLY A 97 -16.75 -7.94 7.85
N ILE A 98 -16.80 -9.28 7.98
CA ILE A 98 -15.96 -10.01 8.93
C ILE A 98 -14.48 -9.82 8.59
N MET A 99 -14.11 -9.97 7.32
CA MET A 99 -12.73 -9.80 6.89
C MET A 99 -12.22 -8.38 7.09
N LEU A 100 -13.04 -7.36 6.84
CA LEU A 100 -12.71 -5.96 7.16
C LEU A 100 -12.46 -5.80 8.66
N GLY A 101 -13.34 -6.34 9.52
CA GLY A 101 -13.17 -6.31 10.97
C GLY A 101 -11.86 -6.98 11.44
N LEU A 102 -11.53 -8.14 10.88
CA LEU A 102 -10.25 -8.82 11.15
C LEU A 102 -9.05 -7.98 10.70
N THR A 103 -9.12 -7.35 9.53
CA THR A 103 -8.08 -6.44 9.04
C THR A 103 -7.89 -5.27 10.00
N LEU A 104 -8.97 -4.62 10.46
CA LEU A 104 -8.90 -3.51 11.41
C LEU A 104 -8.26 -3.92 12.74
N VAL A 105 -8.64 -5.08 13.28
CA VAL A 105 -8.04 -5.62 14.52
C VAL A 105 -6.54 -5.88 14.32
N CYS A 106 -6.16 -6.48 13.18
CA CYS A 106 -4.77 -6.71 12.84
C CYS A 106 -3.98 -5.40 12.71
N MET A 107 -4.58 -4.37 12.09
CA MET A 107 -3.96 -3.05 11.96
C MET A 107 -3.67 -2.40 13.31
N VAL A 108 -4.64 -2.41 14.22
CA VAL A 108 -4.44 -1.90 15.59
C VAL A 108 -3.34 -2.69 16.31
N MET A 109 -3.35 -4.01 16.21
CA MET A 109 -2.30 -4.87 16.78
C MET A 109 -0.92 -4.54 16.22
N GLN A 110 -0.78 -4.40 14.89
CA GLN A 110 0.50 -4.11 14.24
C GLN A 110 1.08 -2.76 14.64
N ASN A 111 0.27 -1.72 14.76
CA ASN A 111 0.76 -0.42 15.25
C ASN A 111 1.16 -0.50 16.72
N GLY A 112 0.44 -1.28 17.54
CA GLY A 112 0.87 -1.57 18.91
C GLY A 112 2.24 -2.24 18.96
N VAL A 113 2.46 -3.28 18.15
CA VAL A 113 3.77 -3.96 18.02
C VAL A 113 4.86 -2.99 17.53
N GLY A 114 4.56 -2.17 16.54
CA GLY A 114 5.48 -1.17 16.00
C GLY A 114 5.87 -0.11 17.04
N MET A 115 4.89 0.40 17.79
CA MET A 115 5.09 1.37 18.88
C MET A 115 5.92 0.78 20.02
N LEU A 116 5.63 -0.46 20.43
CA LEU A 116 6.47 -1.15 21.42
C LEU A 116 7.90 -1.32 20.93
N ASN A 117 8.10 -1.70 19.66
CA ASN A 117 9.45 -1.84 19.12
C ASN A 117 10.19 -0.50 19.01
N ALA A 118 9.51 0.58 18.62
CA ALA A 118 10.08 1.92 18.63
C ALA A 118 10.61 2.30 20.03
N LEU A 119 9.81 2.08 21.07
CA LEU A 119 10.19 2.33 22.46
C LEU A 119 11.36 1.46 22.92
N LEU A 120 11.41 0.19 22.53
CA LEU A 120 12.51 -0.72 22.87
C LEU A 120 13.86 -0.23 22.34
N TRP A 121 13.86 0.48 21.21
CA TRP A 121 15.05 1.04 20.57
C TRP A 121 15.28 2.52 20.87
N GLY A 122 14.49 3.11 21.79
CA GLY A 122 14.63 4.50 22.19
C GLY A 122 14.18 5.52 21.13
N LEU A 123 13.37 5.09 20.15
CA LEU A 123 12.74 5.99 19.19
C LEU A 123 11.46 6.61 19.76
N PRO A 124 11.03 7.79 19.27
CA PRO A 124 9.70 8.33 19.60
C PRO A 124 8.61 7.31 19.28
N ALA A 125 7.64 7.15 20.19
CA ALA A 125 6.60 6.14 20.06
C ALA A 125 5.80 6.26 18.75
N GLN A 126 5.66 7.49 18.24
CA GLN A 126 4.98 7.82 17.00
C GLN A 126 5.67 7.19 15.78
N SER A 127 6.99 6.99 15.79
CA SER A 127 7.69 6.28 14.71
C SER A 127 7.22 4.83 14.56
N GLY A 128 6.58 4.28 15.60
CA GLY A 128 6.00 2.94 15.59
C GLY A 128 4.97 2.69 14.50
N VAL A 129 4.25 3.72 14.04
CA VAL A 129 3.28 3.54 12.94
C VAL A 129 3.94 3.21 11.61
N LEU A 130 5.17 3.71 11.37
CA LEU A 130 6.02 3.37 10.22
C LEU A 130 6.70 2.00 10.38
N LEU A 131 6.81 1.50 11.60
CA LEU A 131 7.20 0.13 11.90
C LEU A 131 6.00 -0.83 11.91
N GLY A 132 4.81 -0.31 11.65
CA GLY A 132 3.55 -1.04 11.62
C GLY A 132 2.81 -0.80 10.31
N THR A 133 1.54 -0.44 10.43
CA THR A 133 0.59 -0.46 9.32
C THR A 133 0.86 0.56 8.22
N ALA A 134 1.51 1.69 8.53
CA ALA A 134 1.83 2.68 7.49
C ALA A 134 2.74 2.08 6.41
N SER A 135 3.62 1.14 6.81
CA SER A 135 4.57 0.49 5.89
C SER A 135 4.17 -0.92 5.50
N LEU A 136 3.70 -1.74 6.45
CA LEU A 136 3.48 -3.18 6.26
C LEU A 136 2.11 -3.51 5.66
N ILE A 137 1.16 -2.57 5.71
CA ILE A 137 -0.18 -2.73 5.15
C ILE A 137 -0.43 -1.65 4.08
N GLY A 138 -0.18 -0.39 4.41
CA GLY A 138 -0.32 0.75 3.50
C GLY A 138 0.79 0.85 2.46
N GLY A 139 1.84 0.03 2.58
CA GLY A 139 2.96 -0.04 1.65
C GLY A 139 3.79 1.24 1.58
N HIS A 140 4.65 1.31 0.57
CA HIS A 140 5.55 2.44 0.35
C HIS A 140 4.82 3.76 0.23
N GLY A 141 3.68 3.80 -0.47
CA GLY A 141 2.91 5.03 -0.69
C GLY A 141 2.46 5.70 0.60
N THR A 142 1.91 4.92 1.54
CA THR A 142 1.47 5.45 2.83
C THR A 142 2.66 5.83 3.71
N ALA A 143 3.72 5.02 3.73
CA ALA A 143 4.94 5.34 4.47
C ALA A 143 5.60 6.66 4.00
N ILE A 144 5.68 6.87 2.68
CA ILE A 144 6.20 8.09 2.07
C ILE A 144 5.34 9.30 2.43
N ALA A 145 4.03 9.13 2.49
CA ALA A 145 3.10 10.22 2.77
C ALA A 145 3.10 10.66 4.25
N TRP A 146 3.30 9.71 5.17
CA TRP A 146 3.36 9.99 6.61
C TRP A 146 4.76 10.37 7.11
N GLY A 147 5.82 9.97 6.40
CA GLY A 147 7.20 10.26 6.78
C GLY A 147 7.46 11.74 7.12
N PRO A 148 7.13 12.70 6.23
CA PRO A 148 7.31 14.13 6.51
C PRO A 148 6.52 14.62 7.73
N VAL A 149 5.27 14.17 7.90
CA VAL A 149 4.45 14.53 9.07
C VAL A 149 5.13 14.11 10.37
N LEU A 150 5.69 12.89 10.41
CA LEU A 150 6.39 12.38 11.60
C LEU A 150 7.75 13.07 11.82
N ALA A 151 8.47 13.40 10.75
CA ALA A 151 9.73 14.12 10.84
C ALA A 151 9.51 15.55 11.38
N ASP A 152 8.57 16.29 10.77
CA ASP A 152 8.38 17.72 11.03
C ASP A 152 7.66 17.99 12.35
N GLN A 153 6.68 17.15 12.71
CA GLN A 153 5.82 17.41 13.88
C GLN A 153 6.23 16.62 15.12
N TYR A 154 6.90 15.48 14.94
CA TYR A 154 7.26 14.56 16.02
C TYR A 154 8.77 14.33 16.13
N GLY A 155 9.59 15.00 15.31
CA GLY A 155 11.05 14.95 15.39
C GLY A 155 11.66 13.60 15.01
N VAL A 156 10.93 12.77 14.24
CA VAL A 156 11.42 11.46 13.79
C VAL A 156 12.30 11.64 12.56
N ALA A 157 13.59 11.93 12.77
CA ALA A 157 14.55 12.06 11.67
C ALA A 157 14.63 10.77 10.83
N GLY A 158 14.60 10.89 9.50
CA GLY A 158 14.64 9.74 8.60
C GLY A 158 13.36 8.88 8.61
N ALA A 159 12.23 9.43 9.03
CA ALA A 159 10.95 8.73 9.11
C ALA A 159 10.54 8.09 7.78
N ALA A 160 10.64 8.82 6.66
CA ALA A 160 10.28 8.29 5.35
C ALA A 160 11.16 7.08 4.97
N GLU A 161 12.47 7.20 5.18
CA GLU A 161 13.46 6.14 4.94
C GLU A 161 13.18 4.90 5.78
N LEU A 162 12.90 5.10 7.08
CA LEU A 162 12.53 4.03 8.01
C LEU A 162 11.29 3.27 7.51
N GLY A 163 10.26 4.02 7.14
CA GLY A 163 9.01 3.45 6.66
C GLY A 163 9.17 2.71 5.32
N ILE A 164 9.89 3.28 4.37
CA ILE A 164 10.21 2.65 3.07
C ILE A 164 10.99 1.34 3.27
N ALA A 165 11.98 1.34 4.15
CA ALA A 165 12.79 0.16 4.42
C ALA A 165 11.94 -0.95 5.07
N ALA A 166 11.11 -0.59 6.05
CA ALA A 166 10.16 -1.51 6.66
C ALA A 166 9.18 -2.11 5.64
N ALA A 167 8.64 -1.29 4.73
CA ALA A 167 7.74 -1.76 3.67
C ALA A 167 8.43 -2.75 2.70
N THR A 168 9.68 -2.46 2.32
CA THR A 168 10.47 -3.30 1.41
C THR A 168 10.83 -4.65 2.04
N LEU A 169 11.33 -4.64 3.27
CA LEU A 169 11.65 -5.87 4.01
C LEU A 169 10.39 -6.67 4.33
N GLY A 170 9.31 -5.98 4.67
CA GLY A 170 7.98 -6.56 4.89
C GLY A 170 7.54 -7.38 3.69
N LEU A 171 7.56 -6.78 2.49
CA LEU A 171 7.14 -7.45 1.25
C LEU A 171 7.89 -8.77 0.98
N ILE A 172 9.21 -8.78 1.25
CA ILE A 172 10.04 -9.99 1.10
C ILE A 172 9.56 -11.06 2.09
N VAL A 173 9.36 -10.70 3.35
CA VAL A 173 8.88 -11.63 4.39
C VAL A 173 7.45 -12.09 4.12
N ALA A 174 6.58 -11.21 3.65
CA ALA A 174 5.20 -11.51 3.27
C ALA A 174 5.14 -12.57 2.15
N SER A 175 6.02 -12.44 1.15
CA SER A 175 6.16 -13.41 0.05
C SER A 175 6.69 -14.77 0.54
N LEU A 176 7.55 -14.78 1.56
CA LEU A 176 8.08 -16.01 2.15
C LEU A 176 7.08 -16.74 3.05
N LEU A 177 6.21 -16.01 3.76
CA LEU A 177 5.34 -16.58 4.77
C LEU A 177 4.07 -17.24 4.21
N GLY A 178 3.46 -16.67 3.16
CA GLY A 178 2.13 -17.09 2.70
C GLY A 178 2.04 -18.56 2.31
N GLY A 179 2.97 -19.04 1.48
CA GLY A 179 3.00 -20.43 1.02
C GLY A 179 3.17 -21.45 2.15
N PRO A 180 4.22 -21.34 2.99
CA PRO A 180 4.41 -22.23 4.15
C PRO A 180 3.25 -22.22 5.13
N LEU A 181 2.67 -21.05 5.43
CA LEU A 181 1.56 -20.93 6.37
C LEU A 181 0.31 -21.64 5.83
N ALA A 182 -0.04 -21.44 4.56
CA ALA A 182 -1.14 -22.15 3.92
C ALA A 182 -0.89 -23.65 3.84
N SER A 183 0.32 -24.08 3.47
CA SER A 183 0.70 -25.49 3.42
C SER A 183 0.56 -26.16 4.80
N PHE A 184 0.96 -25.47 5.87
CA PHE A 184 0.79 -25.95 7.24
C PHE A 184 -0.70 -26.12 7.60
N LEU A 185 -1.54 -25.12 7.32
CA LEU A 185 -2.98 -25.19 7.59
C LEU A 185 -3.67 -26.32 6.80
N ILE A 186 -3.39 -26.41 5.50
CA ILE A 186 -3.98 -27.43 4.60
C ILE A 186 -3.58 -28.84 5.04
N SER A 187 -2.28 -29.08 5.29
CA SER A 187 -1.79 -30.41 5.66
C SER A 187 -2.26 -30.84 7.05
N ARG A 188 -2.23 -29.94 8.04
CA ARG A 188 -2.65 -30.23 9.41
C ARG A 188 -4.14 -30.54 9.50
N ASN A 189 -4.96 -29.82 8.74
CA ASN A 189 -6.42 -29.95 8.77
C ASN A 189 -6.98 -30.87 7.68
N LYS A 190 -6.12 -31.45 6.82
CA LYS A 190 -6.49 -32.32 5.69
C LYS A 190 -7.53 -31.68 4.77
N LEU A 191 -7.34 -30.40 4.48
CA LEU A 191 -8.28 -29.59 3.69
C LEU A 191 -8.18 -29.95 2.20
N VAL A 192 -9.33 -29.98 1.53
CA VAL A 192 -9.44 -30.29 0.10
C VAL A 192 -10.14 -29.13 -0.60
N ALA A 193 -9.67 -28.75 -1.78
CA ALA A 193 -10.32 -27.71 -2.59
C ALA A 193 -11.74 -28.13 -2.99
N GLY A 194 -12.69 -27.18 -2.92
CA GLY A 194 -14.09 -27.41 -3.23
C GLY A 194 -14.97 -27.78 -2.03
N ASP A 195 -14.39 -28.04 -0.85
CA ASP A 195 -15.12 -28.18 0.42
C ASP A 195 -15.36 -26.80 1.07
N ASP A 196 -15.83 -25.85 0.27
CA ASP A 196 -15.94 -24.44 0.64
C ASP A 196 -17.19 -24.14 1.51
N GLY A 197 -17.80 -25.17 2.11
CA GLY A 197 -18.74 -25.05 3.24
C GLY A 197 -19.89 -24.03 3.09
N GLY A 198 -20.35 -23.74 1.87
CA GLY A 198 -21.45 -22.79 1.68
C GLY A 198 -21.98 -22.72 0.25
N ASP A 199 -23.28 -22.98 0.10
CA ASP A 199 -24.16 -22.67 -1.04
C ASP A 199 -24.25 -21.15 -1.38
N ALA A 200 -23.28 -20.34 -0.95
CA ALA A 200 -23.31 -18.88 -1.08
C ALA A 200 -22.70 -18.35 -2.39
N ALA A 201 -22.32 -19.22 -3.32
CA ALA A 201 -21.59 -18.87 -4.55
C ALA A 201 -22.48 -18.80 -5.81
N THR A 202 -23.76 -18.43 -5.68
CA THR A 202 -24.64 -18.09 -6.81
C THR A 202 -25.07 -16.63 -6.71
N GLY A 203 -24.14 -15.70 -6.96
CA GLY A 203 -24.52 -14.28 -6.96
C GLY A 203 -23.45 -13.26 -7.33
N ALA A 204 -22.17 -13.62 -7.36
CA ALA A 204 -21.14 -12.74 -7.90
C ALA A 204 -20.98 -13.06 -9.40
N GLU A 205 -21.85 -12.48 -10.22
CA GLU A 205 -21.54 -12.35 -11.65
C GLU A 205 -20.16 -11.73 -11.82
N THR A 206 -19.39 -12.33 -12.73
CA THR A 206 -18.05 -11.98 -13.10
C THR A 206 -18.01 -10.62 -13.82
N ASP A 207 -18.21 -9.54 -13.08
CA ASP A 207 -17.70 -8.23 -13.48
C ASP A 207 -16.28 -8.08 -12.91
N LEU A 208 -15.38 -8.97 -13.34
CA LEU A 208 -14.01 -8.51 -13.52
C LEU A 208 -14.14 -7.34 -14.49
N PRO A 209 -13.70 -6.11 -14.16
CA PRO A 209 -13.74 -5.00 -15.09
C PRO A 209 -12.81 -5.38 -16.25
N THR A 210 -13.38 -6.01 -17.26
CA THR A 210 -12.77 -6.13 -18.57
C THR A 210 -12.73 -4.71 -19.08
N ALA A 211 -11.57 -4.08 -18.90
CA ALA A 211 -11.19 -2.82 -19.51
C ALA A 211 -11.26 -2.99 -21.03
N SER A 212 -12.48 -2.97 -21.54
CA SER A 212 -12.83 -3.00 -22.97
C SER A 212 -13.12 -1.59 -23.48
N ASP A 213 -13.12 -0.59 -22.60
CA ASP A 213 -13.22 0.81 -22.98
C ASP A 213 -11.83 1.32 -23.44
N PRO A 214 -11.69 1.74 -24.71
CA PRO A 214 -10.43 2.30 -25.20
C PRO A 214 -10.07 3.58 -24.45
N ILE A 215 -8.78 3.78 -24.20
CA ILE A 215 -8.29 5.04 -23.62
C ILE A 215 -8.45 6.14 -24.67
N THR A 216 -9.43 7.02 -24.47
CA THR A 216 -9.67 8.18 -25.33
C THR A 216 -9.10 9.45 -24.69
N ASN A 217 -8.66 10.41 -25.50
CA ASN A 217 -8.22 11.73 -25.01
C ASN A 217 -9.30 12.39 -24.14
N ARG A 218 -10.57 12.34 -24.58
CA ARG A 218 -11.71 12.87 -23.80
C ARG A 218 -11.87 12.18 -22.45
N GLY A 219 -11.76 10.85 -22.40
CA GLY A 219 -11.81 10.08 -21.15
C GLY A 219 -10.66 10.44 -20.21
N PHE A 220 -9.45 10.58 -20.76
CA PHE A 220 -8.26 10.98 -20.01
C PHE A 220 -8.38 12.39 -19.42
N MET A 221 -8.73 13.39 -20.23
CA MET A 221 -8.95 14.76 -19.77
C MET A 221 -10.07 14.86 -18.73
N ARG A 222 -11.13 14.05 -18.88
CA ARG A 222 -12.22 13.97 -17.89
C ARG A 222 -11.74 13.40 -16.57
N SER A 223 -10.92 12.34 -16.57
CA SER A 223 -10.34 11.81 -15.34
C SER A 223 -9.46 12.83 -14.65
N ILE A 224 -8.58 13.52 -15.38
CA ILE A 224 -7.74 14.60 -14.84
C ILE A 224 -8.59 15.71 -14.22
N LEU A 225 -9.65 16.17 -14.90
CA LEU A 225 -10.53 17.21 -14.39
C LEU A 225 -11.14 16.81 -13.02
N TRP A 226 -11.70 15.61 -12.92
CA TRP A 226 -12.30 15.15 -11.67
C TRP A 226 -11.28 14.91 -10.56
N ILE A 227 -10.06 14.48 -10.89
CA ILE A 227 -8.94 14.44 -9.93
C ILE A 227 -8.67 15.84 -9.39
N HIS A 228 -8.56 16.86 -10.23
CA HIS A 228 -8.32 18.24 -9.78
C HIS A 228 -9.48 18.80 -8.96
N VAL A 229 -10.73 18.54 -9.36
CA VAL A 229 -11.90 18.94 -8.57
C VAL A 229 -11.87 18.31 -7.17
N ALA A 230 -11.56 17.01 -7.09
CA ALA A 230 -11.42 16.32 -5.82
C ALA A 230 -10.26 16.88 -4.98
N ILE A 231 -9.12 17.19 -5.61
CA ILE A 231 -7.97 17.81 -4.93
C ILE A 231 -8.30 19.21 -4.42
N LEU A 232 -9.01 20.05 -5.18
CA LEU A 232 -9.40 21.39 -4.73
C LEU A 232 -10.30 21.34 -3.49
N ILE A 233 -11.26 20.42 -3.49
CA ILE A 233 -12.14 20.18 -2.33
C ILE A 233 -11.32 19.63 -1.16
N GLY A 234 -10.46 18.64 -1.42
CA GLY A 234 -9.58 18.04 -0.42
C GLY A 234 -8.60 19.04 0.20
N TYR A 235 -8.02 19.94 -0.59
CA TYR A 235 -7.13 20.99 -0.14
C TYR A 235 -7.86 21.99 0.78
N SER A 236 -9.07 22.40 0.40
CA SER A 236 -9.91 23.25 1.25
C SER A 236 -10.23 22.56 2.58
N ALA A 237 -10.51 21.26 2.57
CA ALA A 237 -10.72 20.46 3.78
C ALA A 237 -9.43 20.30 4.61
N TYR A 238 -8.27 20.16 3.95
CA TYR A 238 -6.96 20.08 4.59
C TYR A 238 -6.62 21.38 5.36
N GLU A 239 -6.86 22.55 4.76
CA GLU A 239 -6.67 23.83 5.45
C GLU A 239 -7.59 23.97 6.67
N ALA A 240 -8.85 23.56 6.54
CA ALA A 240 -9.81 23.56 7.65
C ALA A 240 -9.40 22.61 8.78
N LEU A 241 -8.91 21.41 8.44
CA LEU A 241 -8.42 20.43 9.42
C LEU A 241 -7.16 20.92 10.14
N GLN A 242 -6.20 21.50 9.41
CA GLN A 242 -5.02 22.10 10.03
C GLN A 242 -5.39 23.24 10.99
N ALA A 243 -6.33 24.11 10.60
CA ALA A 243 -6.84 25.17 11.47
C ALA A 243 -7.52 24.63 12.74
N ALA A 244 -8.12 23.43 12.66
CA ALA A 244 -8.70 22.73 13.80
C ALA A 244 -7.68 21.93 14.64
N GLY A 245 -6.39 21.95 14.29
CA GLY A 245 -5.33 21.20 14.97
C GLY A 245 -5.26 19.71 14.62
N VAL A 246 -5.93 19.28 13.55
CA VAL A 246 -5.91 17.89 13.06
C VAL A 246 -4.84 17.77 11.97
N LEU A 247 -3.74 17.10 12.32
CA LEU A 247 -2.55 17.02 11.47
C LEU A 247 -2.57 15.74 10.61
N LEU A 248 -3.27 15.82 9.48
CA LEU A 248 -3.31 14.74 8.48
C LEU A 248 -2.49 15.11 7.25
N PRO A 249 -1.79 14.15 6.60
CA PRO A 249 -1.20 14.40 5.29
C PRO A 249 -2.25 14.83 4.25
N LEU A 250 -1.91 15.75 3.34
CA LEU A 250 -2.83 16.31 2.33
C LEU A 250 -3.56 15.24 1.49
N PHE A 251 -2.92 14.10 1.22
CA PHE A 251 -3.54 13.04 0.44
C PHE A 251 -4.81 12.47 1.10
N VAL A 252 -4.90 12.50 2.44
CA VAL A 252 -6.04 11.93 3.18
C VAL A 252 -7.32 12.73 2.92
N PRO A 253 -7.36 14.07 3.11
CA PRO A 253 -8.50 14.88 2.70
C PRO A 253 -8.86 14.76 1.20
N CYS A 254 -7.88 14.66 0.31
CA CYS A 254 -8.12 14.48 -1.13
C CYS A 254 -8.74 13.11 -1.46
N LEU A 255 -8.27 12.04 -0.81
CA LEU A 255 -8.86 10.71 -0.89
C LEU A 255 -10.32 10.73 -0.40
N LEU A 256 -10.58 11.33 0.76
CA LEU A 256 -11.94 11.48 1.31
C LEU A 256 -12.86 12.27 0.38
N ALA A 257 -12.37 13.38 -0.18
CA ALA A 257 -13.12 14.14 -1.18
C ALA A 257 -13.47 13.28 -2.40
N GLY A 258 -12.52 12.50 -2.91
CA GLY A 258 -12.76 11.54 -3.99
C GLY A 258 -13.86 10.53 -3.67
N ILE A 259 -13.85 9.96 -2.46
CA ILE A 259 -14.90 9.02 -2.00
C ILE A 259 -16.26 9.70 -2.00
N VAL A 260 -16.35 10.89 -1.38
CA VAL A 260 -17.62 11.64 -1.27
C VAL A 260 -18.16 11.91 -2.66
N LEU A 261 -17.33 12.43 -3.58
CA LEU A 261 -17.75 12.73 -4.94
C LEU A 261 -18.23 11.47 -5.69
N SER A 262 -17.48 10.37 -5.63
CA SER A 262 -17.81 9.12 -6.34
C SER A 262 -19.08 8.45 -5.83
N ASN A 263 -19.44 8.67 -4.57
CA ASN A 263 -20.64 8.09 -3.96
C ASN A 263 -21.86 9.03 -3.95
N THR A 264 -21.70 10.30 -4.31
CA THR A 264 -22.78 11.29 -4.33
C THR A 264 -23.12 11.76 -5.73
N LEU A 265 -22.15 12.27 -6.49
CA LEU A 265 -22.40 12.93 -7.77
C LEU A 265 -23.00 12.02 -8.83
N PRO A 266 -22.56 10.76 -9.04
CA PRO A 266 -23.20 9.88 -10.01
C PRO A 266 -24.66 9.56 -9.70
N ARG A 267 -25.08 9.68 -8.43
CA ARG A 267 -26.47 9.46 -8.01
C ARG A 267 -27.35 10.68 -8.25
N ILE A 268 -26.78 11.87 -8.12
CA ILE A 268 -27.46 13.15 -8.32
C ILE A 268 -27.51 13.51 -9.81
N PHE A 269 -26.39 13.37 -10.52
CA PHE A 269 -26.22 13.72 -11.92
C PHE A 269 -25.96 12.47 -12.76
N LYS A 270 -27.03 11.73 -13.08
CA LYS A 270 -26.96 10.45 -13.81
C LYS A 270 -26.41 10.58 -15.23
N ASP A 271 -26.55 11.75 -15.85
CA ASP A 271 -26.14 12.00 -17.24
C ASP A 271 -24.68 12.43 -17.38
N ILE A 272 -24.00 12.73 -16.26
CA ILE A 272 -22.58 13.09 -16.29
C ILE A 272 -21.77 11.80 -16.33
N PRO A 273 -20.95 11.57 -17.38
CA PRO A 273 -20.18 10.36 -17.47
C PRO A 273 -19.06 10.40 -16.42
N TRP A 274 -19.15 9.51 -15.44
CA TRP A 274 -18.25 9.45 -14.30
C TRP A 274 -16.93 8.72 -14.66
N PRO A 275 -15.75 9.20 -14.24
CA PRO A 275 -14.48 8.61 -14.66
C PRO A 275 -14.03 7.40 -13.82
N ALA A 276 -14.73 7.05 -12.74
CA ALA A 276 -14.36 5.92 -11.89
C ALA A 276 -14.42 4.58 -12.63
N GLN A 277 -13.47 3.69 -12.32
CA GLN A 277 -13.34 2.34 -12.87
C GLN A 277 -13.12 2.33 -14.40
N THR A 278 -12.68 3.44 -14.99
CA THR A 278 -12.32 3.53 -16.41
C THR A 278 -10.84 3.20 -16.64
N ALA A 279 -10.50 2.68 -17.83
CA ALA A 279 -9.11 2.40 -18.22
C ALA A 279 -8.21 3.66 -18.15
N ALA A 280 -8.76 4.84 -18.47
CA ALA A 280 -8.04 6.10 -18.36
C ALA A 280 -7.69 6.46 -16.90
N MET A 281 -8.63 6.27 -15.97
CA MET A 281 -8.38 6.48 -14.54
C MET A 281 -7.34 5.48 -14.00
N ALA A 282 -7.43 4.21 -14.42
CA ALA A 282 -6.45 3.19 -14.06
C ALA A 282 -5.03 3.55 -14.54
N LEU A 283 -4.89 4.01 -15.79
CA LEU A 283 -3.59 4.44 -16.33
C LEU A 283 -3.01 5.64 -15.55
N ILE A 284 -3.82 6.64 -15.21
CA ILE A 284 -3.36 7.80 -14.43
C ILE A 284 -2.90 7.35 -13.03
N SER A 285 -3.68 6.47 -12.39
CA SER A 285 -3.35 5.91 -11.08
C SER A 285 -2.00 5.17 -11.12
N GLU A 286 -1.83 4.27 -12.10
CA GLU A 286 -0.62 3.45 -12.25
C GLU A 286 0.62 4.29 -12.58
N PHE A 287 0.48 5.25 -13.51
CA PHE A 287 1.54 6.20 -13.84
C PHE A 287 1.95 7.01 -12.62
N SER A 288 0.97 7.55 -11.88
CA SER A 288 1.24 8.35 -10.69
C SER A 288 1.98 7.53 -9.64
N LEU A 289 1.47 6.33 -9.33
CA LEU A 289 2.08 5.38 -8.38
C LEU A 289 3.53 5.06 -8.75
N SER A 290 3.73 4.62 -9.99
CA SER A 290 5.02 4.16 -10.46
C SER A 290 6.09 5.26 -10.42
N VAL A 291 5.75 6.46 -10.91
CA VAL A 291 6.71 7.56 -10.99
C VAL A 291 6.97 8.17 -9.62
N PHE A 292 5.95 8.38 -8.78
CA PHE A 292 6.19 8.97 -7.45
C PHE A 292 7.03 8.02 -6.59
N LEU A 293 6.77 6.71 -6.64
CA LEU A 293 7.57 5.73 -5.89
C LEU A 293 9.02 5.73 -6.37
N ALA A 294 9.26 5.73 -7.68
CA ALA A 294 10.61 5.79 -8.23
C ALA A 294 11.35 7.04 -7.75
N MET A 295 10.69 8.21 -7.81
CA MET A 295 11.25 9.47 -7.33
C MET A 295 11.56 9.45 -5.83
N SER A 296 10.64 8.96 -5.00
CA SER A 296 10.85 8.87 -3.54
C SER A 296 12.00 7.95 -3.17
N LEU A 297 12.18 6.85 -3.91
CA LEU A 297 13.19 5.85 -3.60
C LEU A 297 14.56 6.24 -4.12
N MET A 298 14.66 6.87 -5.29
CA MET A 298 15.95 7.38 -5.77
C MET A 298 16.49 8.53 -4.92
N SER A 299 15.61 9.31 -4.26
CA SER A 299 16.00 10.40 -3.35
C SER A 299 16.32 9.92 -1.92
N MET A 300 16.27 8.61 -1.66
CA MET A 300 16.39 8.06 -0.32
C MET A 300 17.83 8.18 0.21
N GLN A 301 17.97 8.73 1.42
CA GLN A 301 19.27 8.92 2.05
C GLN A 301 19.73 7.65 2.80
N LEU A 302 20.28 6.67 2.09
CA LEU A 302 20.65 5.37 2.68
C LEU A 302 21.59 5.46 3.90
N TRP A 303 22.38 6.53 4.03
CA TRP A 303 23.27 6.73 5.18
C TRP A 303 22.51 7.03 6.48
N THR A 304 21.31 7.60 6.44
CA THR A 304 20.48 7.82 7.64
C THR A 304 19.95 6.49 8.19
N LEU A 305 19.72 5.52 7.30
CA LEU A 305 19.17 4.20 7.61
C LEU A 305 20.17 3.25 8.30
N ALA A 306 21.48 3.48 8.16
CA ALA A 306 22.50 2.61 8.75
C ALA A 306 22.35 2.47 10.27
N SER A 307 21.92 3.54 10.93
CA SER A 307 21.62 3.57 12.37
C SER A 307 20.35 2.78 12.75
N SER A 308 19.44 2.55 11.80
CA SER A 308 18.11 1.96 12.01
C SER A 308 18.04 0.46 11.71
N ALA A 309 19.14 -0.17 11.29
CA ALA A 309 19.16 -1.58 10.88
C ALA A 309 18.66 -2.54 11.97
N GLY A 310 19.05 -2.30 13.23
CA GLY A 310 18.59 -3.10 14.37
C GLY A 310 17.09 -2.99 14.62
N VAL A 311 16.55 -1.78 14.56
CA VAL A 311 15.11 -1.50 14.70
C VAL A 311 14.31 -2.19 13.61
N LEU A 312 14.77 -2.11 12.36
CA LEU A 312 14.11 -2.74 11.22
C LEU A 312 14.11 -4.26 11.33
N ALA A 313 15.26 -4.87 11.65
CA ALA A 313 15.36 -6.33 11.77
C ALA A 313 14.42 -6.87 12.86
N THR A 314 14.42 -6.24 14.03
CA THR A 314 13.52 -6.61 15.14
C THR A 314 12.05 -6.38 14.79
N THR A 315 11.73 -5.25 14.15
CA THR A 315 10.37 -4.95 13.66
C THR A 315 9.85 -6.08 12.78
N ILE A 316 10.61 -6.45 11.75
CA ILE A 316 10.18 -7.45 10.77
C ILE A 316 9.95 -8.82 11.42
N VAL A 317 10.81 -9.22 12.36
CA VAL A 317 10.61 -10.48 13.12
C VAL A 317 9.36 -10.41 13.98
N LEU A 318 9.19 -9.34 14.77
CA LEU A 318 8.03 -9.18 15.66
C LEU A 318 6.72 -9.15 14.86
N GLN A 319 6.70 -8.41 13.75
CA GLN A 319 5.52 -8.29 12.90
C GLN A 319 5.21 -9.60 12.17
N ALA A 320 6.23 -10.31 11.67
CA ALA A 320 6.07 -11.64 11.09
C ALA A 320 5.45 -12.64 12.08
N VAL A 321 5.93 -12.64 13.33
CA VAL A 321 5.40 -13.50 14.39
C VAL A 321 3.97 -13.08 14.74
N ALA A 322 3.72 -11.79 14.98
CA ALA A 322 2.40 -11.28 15.34
C ALA A 322 1.35 -11.57 14.25
N ALA A 323 1.69 -11.31 12.98
CA ALA A 323 0.82 -11.63 11.85
C ALA A 323 0.57 -13.14 11.73
N SER A 324 1.61 -13.97 11.85
CA SER A 324 1.45 -15.43 11.79
C SER A 324 0.56 -15.96 12.92
N LEU A 325 0.76 -15.48 14.15
CA LEU A 325 -0.08 -15.85 15.28
C LEU A 325 -1.54 -15.39 15.08
N PHE A 326 -1.74 -14.15 14.63
CA PHE A 326 -3.07 -13.64 14.32
C PHE A 326 -3.79 -14.50 13.26
N ILE A 327 -3.07 -14.88 12.21
CA ILE A 327 -3.65 -15.69 11.14
C ILE A 327 -4.02 -17.09 11.66
N LEU A 328 -3.13 -17.75 12.40
CA LEU A 328 -3.34 -19.10 12.91
C LEU A 328 -4.42 -19.17 14.00
N LEU A 329 -4.47 -18.18 14.89
CA LEU A 329 -5.31 -18.19 16.08
C LEU A 329 -6.65 -17.47 15.91
N VAL A 330 -6.72 -16.47 15.03
CA VAL A 330 -7.92 -15.62 14.85
C VAL A 330 -8.50 -15.77 13.45
N LEU A 331 -7.74 -15.42 12.40
CA LEU A 331 -8.29 -15.38 11.05
C LEU A 331 -8.77 -16.75 10.57
N PHE A 332 -7.91 -17.77 10.62
CA PHE A 332 -8.24 -19.10 10.12
C PHE A 332 -9.43 -19.74 10.86
N PRO A 333 -9.52 -19.67 12.20
CA PRO A 333 -10.71 -20.11 12.94
C PRO A 333 -11.99 -19.33 12.60
N VAL A 334 -11.93 -17.99 12.54
CA VAL A 334 -13.10 -17.15 12.28
C VAL A 334 -13.61 -17.33 10.85
N MET A 335 -12.73 -17.62 9.89
CA MET A 335 -13.07 -17.92 8.50
C MET A 335 -13.56 -19.36 8.26
N GLY A 336 -13.77 -20.15 9.32
CA GLY A 336 -14.41 -21.47 9.23
C GLY A 336 -13.47 -22.66 9.09
N ARG A 337 -12.15 -22.47 9.19
CA ARG A 337 -11.12 -23.53 9.15
C ARG A 337 -11.16 -24.45 7.92
N ASN A 338 -11.73 -23.99 6.81
CA ASN A 338 -11.84 -24.74 5.57
C ASN A 338 -10.73 -24.34 4.57
N TYR A 339 -10.75 -24.95 3.38
CA TYR A 339 -9.76 -24.68 2.34
C TYR A 339 -9.74 -23.19 1.92
N PHE A 340 -10.92 -22.60 1.73
CA PHE A 340 -11.07 -21.16 1.50
C PHE A 340 -10.33 -20.32 2.55
N ALA A 341 -10.53 -20.60 3.85
CA ALA A 341 -9.85 -19.90 4.93
C ALA A 341 -8.32 -20.04 4.88
N ALA A 342 -7.79 -21.19 4.43
CA ALA A 342 -6.36 -21.41 4.27
C ALA A 342 -5.77 -20.61 3.09
N VAL A 343 -6.49 -20.51 1.97
CA VAL A 343 -6.09 -19.63 0.84
C VAL A 343 -6.13 -18.17 1.27
N LEU A 344 -7.21 -17.76 1.96
CA LEU A 344 -7.36 -16.42 2.49
C LEU A 344 -6.26 -16.07 3.50
N SER A 345 -5.82 -17.04 4.32
CA SER A 345 -4.70 -16.90 5.25
C SER A 345 -3.38 -16.63 4.52
N ALA A 346 -3.14 -17.31 3.38
CA ALA A 346 -1.97 -17.06 2.53
C ALA A 346 -1.96 -15.64 1.96
N GLY A 347 -3.13 -15.22 1.46
CA GLY A 347 -3.33 -13.87 0.94
C GLY A 347 -3.17 -12.83 2.03
N PHE A 348 -3.78 -13.04 3.20
CA PHE A 348 -3.68 -12.13 4.33
C PHE A 348 -2.24 -12.02 4.85
N ALA A 349 -1.45 -13.09 4.88
CA ALA A 349 -0.02 -13.00 5.18
C ALA A 349 0.73 -12.12 4.16
N GLY A 350 0.38 -12.24 2.87
CA GLY A 350 0.97 -11.45 1.80
C GLY A 350 0.59 -9.97 1.85
N PHE A 351 -0.67 -9.69 2.20
CA PHE A 351 -1.22 -8.34 2.31
C PHE A 351 -0.80 -7.65 3.61
N SER A 352 -0.87 -8.34 4.76
CA SER A 352 -0.65 -7.74 6.08
C SER A 352 0.79 -7.35 6.38
N LEU A 353 1.75 -7.89 5.63
CA LEU A 353 3.18 -7.57 5.76
C LEU A 353 3.75 -6.97 4.47
N GLY A 354 2.92 -6.76 3.45
CA GLY A 354 3.36 -6.33 2.13
C GLY A 354 2.31 -5.46 1.47
N ALA A 355 1.77 -5.95 0.35
CA ALA A 355 0.79 -5.23 -0.43
C ALA A 355 -0.14 -6.21 -1.17
N THR A 356 -1.20 -5.67 -1.77
CA THR A 356 -2.17 -6.42 -2.58
C THR A 356 -1.50 -7.35 -3.63
N PRO A 357 -0.45 -6.95 -4.38
CA PRO A 357 0.20 -7.84 -5.34
C PRO A 357 0.80 -9.10 -4.70
N THR A 358 1.42 -8.97 -3.52
CA THR A 358 2.00 -10.11 -2.79
C THR A 358 0.92 -11.05 -2.27
N ALA A 359 -0.22 -10.49 -1.84
CA ALA A 359 -1.38 -11.30 -1.47
C ALA A 359 -1.87 -12.16 -2.64
N ILE A 360 -2.02 -11.55 -3.82
CA ILE A 360 -2.43 -12.25 -5.04
C ILE A 360 -1.40 -13.31 -5.44
N ALA A 361 -0.10 -13.00 -5.36
CA ALA A 361 0.97 -13.95 -5.66
C ALA A 361 0.93 -15.17 -4.71
N ASN A 362 0.77 -14.94 -3.40
CA ASN A 362 0.67 -16.00 -2.40
C ASN A 362 -0.55 -16.89 -2.63
N MET A 363 -1.73 -16.28 -2.83
CA MET A 363 -2.96 -17.04 -3.13
C MET A 363 -2.78 -17.85 -4.42
N THR A 364 -2.22 -17.25 -5.47
CA THR A 364 -1.98 -17.93 -6.75
C THR A 364 -1.06 -19.13 -6.59
N ALA A 365 0.04 -18.99 -5.85
CA ALA A 365 0.98 -20.09 -5.60
C ALA A 365 0.31 -21.26 -4.84
N VAL A 366 -0.55 -20.95 -3.87
CA VAL A 366 -1.32 -21.96 -3.13
C VAL A 366 -2.35 -22.62 -4.05
N THR A 367 -3.11 -21.85 -4.82
CA THR A 367 -4.19 -22.41 -5.65
C THR A 367 -3.68 -23.19 -6.85
N GLN A 368 -2.50 -22.84 -7.39
CA GLN A 368 -1.84 -23.64 -8.42
C GLN A 368 -1.45 -25.03 -7.91
N LYS A 369 -1.12 -25.15 -6.63
CA LYS A 369 -0.68 -26.42 -6.02
C LYS A 369 -1.84 -27.25 -5.47
N TYR A 370 -2.83 -26.61 -4.86
CA TYR A 370 -3.87 -27.30 -4.08
C TYR A 370 -5.28 -27.22 -4.69
N GLY A 371 -5.50 -26.41 -5.73
CA GLY A 371 -6.80 -26.22 -6.37
C GLY A 371 -7.33 -24.78 -6.30
N PRO A 372 -8.34 -24.40 -7.09
CA PRO A 372 -8.85 -23.03 -7.13
C PRO A 372 -9.64 -22.65 -5.86
N SER A 373 -9.66 -21.36 -5.52
CA SER A 373 -10.58 -20.75 -4.54
C SER A 373 -11.04 -19.37 -5.03
N PRO A 374 -12.02 -19.30 -5.95
CA PRO A 374 -12.39 -18.05 -6.62
C PRO A 374 -12.88 -16.95 -5.66
N LEU A 375 -13.60 -17.32 -4.61
CA LEU A 375 -14.12 -16.37 -3.62
C LEU A 375 -12.99 -15.60 -2.91
N ALA A 376 -11.85 -16.24 -2.65
CA ALA A 376 -10.71 -15.59 -2.00
C ALA A 376 -10.14 -14.44 -2.85
N PHE A 377 -10.12 -14.61 -4.17
CA PHE A 377 -9.67 -13.60 -5.13
C PHE A 377 -10.67 -12.45 -5.33
N ILE A 378 -11.91 -12.58 -4.86
CA ILE A 378 -12.90 -11.50 -4.86
C ILE A 378 -12.79 -10.68 -3.58
N ILE A 379 -12.78 -11.36 -2.43
CA ILE A 379 -12.90 -10.73 -1.12
C ILE A 379 -11.65 -9.93 -0.76
N LEU A 380 -10.47 -10.52 -0.90
CA LEU A 380 -9.25 -9.91 -0.38
C LEU A 380 -8.83 -8.64 -1.15
N PRO A 381 -8.81 -8.63 -2.50
CA PRO A 381 -8.46 -7.41 -3.24
C PRO A 381 -9.42 -6.24 -3.00
N LEU A 382 -10.71 -6.52 -2.76
CA LEU A 382 -11.69 -5.49 -2.48
C LEU A 382 -11.41 -4.79 -1.14
N ILE A 383 -10.96 -5.52 -0.13
CA ILE A 383 -10.56 -4.97 1.17
C ILE A 383 -9.27 -4.16 1.03
N SER A 384 -8.26 -4.73 0.38
CA SER A 384 -6.92 -4.17 0.34
C SER A 384 -6.79 -2.94 -0.56
N ALA A 385 -7.57 -2.86 -1.64
CA ALA A 385 -7.44 -1.77 -2.62
C ALA A 385 -8.02 -0.43 -2.17
N PHE A 386 -8.91 -0.41 -1.17
CA PHE A 386 -9.63 0.82 -0.80
C PHE A 386 -9.82 0.99 0.71
N PHE A 387 -10.43 0.01 1.38
CA PHE A 387 -10.82 0.18 2.79
C PHE A 387 -9.62 0.33 3.72
N VAL A 388 -8.53 -0.31 3.34
CA VAL A 388 -7.29 -0.30 4.09
C VAL A 388 -6.68 1.08 4.13
N ASP A 389 -6.52 1.76 2.99
CA ASP A 389 -5.95 3.12 2.97
C ASP A 389 -6.78 4.10 3.82
N LEU A 390 -8.11 3.99 3.75
CA LEU A 390 -9.02 4.78 4.58
C LEU A 390 -8.85 4.47 6.07
N ALA A 391 -8.90 3.20 6.44
CA ALA A 391 -8.71 2.77 7.82
C ALA A 391 -7.34 3.17 8.37
N ASN A 392 -6.30 3.05 7.53
CA ASN A 392 -4.93 3.35 7.90
C ASN A 392 -4.77 4.82 8.27
N ALA A 393 -5.36 5.73 7.50
CA ALA A 393 -5.32 7.16 7.80
C ALA A 393 -5.86 7.48 9.20
N PHE A 394 -6.98 6.86 9.60
CA PHE A 394 -7.56 7.08 10.94
C PHE A 394 -6.79 6.35 12.05
N ILE A 395 -6.39 5.10 11.84
CA ILE A 395 -5.67 4.32 12.85
C ILE A 395 -4.28 4.93 13.09
N ILE A 396 -3.55 5.33 12.04
CA ILE A 396 -2.25 6.00 12.18
C ILE A 396 -2.43 7.30 12.97
N GLN A 397 -3.40 8.14 12.60
CA GLN A 397 -3.67 9.38 13.33
C GLN A 397 -3.94 9.13 14.82
N TRP A 398 -4.73 8.10 15.13
CA TRP A 398 -5.03 7.73 16.50
C TRP A 398 -3.77 7.31 17.26
N PHE A 399 -2.92 6.44 16.69
CA PHE A 399 -1.67 6.00 17.34
C PHE A 399 -0.64 7.12 17.48
N VAL A 400 -0.58 8.04 16.52
CA VAL A 400 0.31 9.21 16.58
C VAL A 400 -0.13 10.19 17.68
N SER A 401 -1.41 10.19 18.06
CA SER A 401 -1.96 11.00 19.14
C SER A 401 -1.83 10.41 20.55
N LEU A 402 -1.35 9.15 20.66
CA LEU A 402 -1.02 8.49 21.93
C LEU A 402 0.40 8.88 22.38
#